data_AF-A0A1S2YAC4-F1
#
_entry.id   AF-A0A1S2YAC4-F1
#
_cell.length_a   1.000
_cell.length_b   1.000
_cell.length_c   1.000
_cell.angle_alpha   90.00
_cell.angle_beta   90.00
_cell.angle_gamma   90.00
#
_symmetry.space_group_name_H-M   'P 1'
#
loop_
_entity.id
_entity.type
_entity.pdbx_description
1 polymer ?
#
loop_
_entity_poly.entity_id
_entity_poly.type
_entity_poly.pdbx_seq_one_letter_code
_entity_poly.pdbx_strand_id
1 'polypeptide(L)'
;MSAPMETEENPPTDQNGAVSQHSPHPPSLSPEDKVLVPVEVCLKPSSTASINDVRSAVEGMLEKRSLSYNGGPIPVPLDIPFLADNVQRICICDTGEGMQNDEVLLFWQVKPVVHVFQLSEEGPCEDISSDGQSSSFNEWILPAKEFDGMWESLIYESGLKQRLLRYAASALLFTEKAVDPFLVSWNRIILLHGPPGTGKTSLCKALAQKLSIRFSARYPQSQLVEVNAHSLFSKWFSESGKLVAKLFQKIQEMVEEESNLVFVLIDEVESLAAARKAALSGSEPSDSIRVVNALLTQMDKLKSSPNVIILTTSNITAAIDIAFVDRADIKAYVGPPTLQARYEILRSCLQELMRTGILTSSEDCKNIVLPNYASAKPRLNAPDFHEGTTSMQLFKQLVETAEACEGMSGRSLRKLPFLAHAALANPFECNPIKFLCTMIETAKRERSELPD
;
A
#
# COMPACT_ATOMS: atom_id res chain seq x y z
N MET A 1 56.64 13.42 44.90
CA MET A 1 58.07 13.40 44.53
C MET A 1 58.25 12.35 43.45
N SER A 2 58.51 12.84 42.24
CA SER A 2 59.11 12.25 41.04
C SER A 2 59.13 10.71 40.86
N ALA A 3 58.49 10.27 39.78
CA ALA A 3 58.81 9.03 39.05
C ALA A 3 58.56 9.26 37.54
N PRO A 4 59.29 8.58 36.64
CA PRO A 4 59.87 9.22 35.46
C PRO A 4 59.24 8.85 34.11
N MET A 5 59.65 9.65 33.13
CA MET A 5 59.39 9.69 31.68
C MET A 5 59.82 8.39 30.98
N GLU A 6 58.90 7.75 30.25
CA GLU A 6 59.19 6.64 29.34
C GLU A 6 59.67 7.17 27.98
N THR A 7 60.74 6.57 27.48
CA THR A 7 61.41 6.85 26.19
C THR A 7 60.72 6.12 25.04
N GLU A 8 60.45 6.85 23.96
CA GLU A 8 60.01 6.32 22.65
C GLU A 8 61.11 5.46 22.00
N GLU A 9 60.78 4.21 21.68
CA GLU A 9 61.53 3.37 20.72
C GLU A 9 60.63 3.07 19.51
N ASN A 10 61.04 3.55 18.34
CA ASN A 10 60.46 3.19 17.04
C ASN A 10 60.92 1.79 16.61
N PRO A 11 60.04 0.90 16.11
CA PRO A 11 60.45 -0.34 15.46
C PRO A 11 60.74 -0.12 13.96
N PRO A 12 61.55 -1.00 13.35
CA PRO A 12 62.12 -0.78 12.02
C PRO A 12 61.16 -1.11 10.88
N THR A 13 61.29 -0.36 9.79
CA THR A 13 60.77 -0.67 8.46
C THR A 13 61.40 -1.95 7.91
N ASP A 14 60.59 -2.98 7.68
CA ASP A 14 60.92 -4.06 6.75
C ASP A 14 59.98 -4.01 5.54
N GLN A 15 60.60 -3.75 4.39
CA GLN A 15 60.03 -3.94 3.07
C GLN A 15 60.00 -5.44 2.79
N ASN A 16 58.82 -6.02 2.56
CA ASN A 16 58.67 -7.13 1.62
C ASN A 16 57.21 -7.31 1.22
N GLY A 17 56.98 -7.24 -0.09
CA GLY A 17 55.67 -7.37 -0.71
C GLY A 17 55.17 -8.82 -0.66
N ALA A 18 53.98 -8.97 -0.11
CA ALA A 18 53.04 -10.03 -0.47
C ALA A 18 51.63 -9.46 -0.27
N VAL A 19 50.99 -9.06 -1.37
CA VAL A 19 49.57 -8.69 -1.37
C VAL A 19 48.77 -9.98 -1.17
N SER A 20 48.44 -10.29 0.09
CA SER A 20 47.40 -11.28 0.39
C SER A 20 46.07 -10.73 -0.11
N GLN A 21 45.55 -11.30 -1.20
CA GLN A 21 44.17 -11.11 -1.61
C GLN A 21 43.27 -11.73 -0.54
N HIS A 22 42.91 -10.95 0.48
CA HIS A 22 41.78 -11.26 1.33
C HIS A 22 40.51 -11.05 0.51
N SER A 23 39.95 -12.14 0.01
CA SER A 23 38.52 -12.20 -0.33
C SER A 23 37.72 -11.74 0.90
N PRO A 24 36.71 -10.85 0.75
CA PRO A 24 35.89 -10.42 1.87
C PRO A 24 34.99 -11.60 2.26
N HIS A 25 35.44 -12.40 3.23
CA HIS A 25 34.53 -13.29 3.94
C HIS A 25 33.51 -12.41 4.67
N PRO A 26 32.19 -12.65 4.50
CA PRO A 26 31.19 -11.86 5.19
C PRO A 26 31.33 -12.06 6.70
N PRO A 27 31.21 -11.00 7.53
CA PRO A 27 31.18 -11.16 8.97
C PRO A 27 30.03 -12.09 9.35
N SER A 28 30.30 -13.09 10.19
CA SER A 28 29.31 -14.05 10.66
C SER A 28 28.31 -13.35 11.60
N LEU A 29 27.28 -12.75 11.03
CA LEU A 29 26.12 -12.26 11.78
C LEU A 29 25.39 -13.46 12.40
N SER A 30 24.97 -13.32 13.66
CA SER A 30 24.15 -14.34 14.31
C SER A 30 22.80 -14.45 13.58
N PRO A 31 22.11 -15.61 13.58
CA PRO A 31 20.80 -15.74 12.93
C PRO A 31 19.74 -14.78 13.48
N GLU A 32 19.95 -14.21 14.66
CA GLU A 32 19.08 -13.23 15.32
C GLU A 32 19.30 -11.80 14.81
N ASP A 33 20.45 -11.51 14.18
CA ASP A 33 20.78 -10.18 13.63
C ASP A 33 20.34 -10.00 12.17
N LYS A 34 19.73 -11.02 11.56
CA LYS A 34 19.29 -10.97 10.15
C LYS A 34 18.02 -10.15 9.98
N VAL A 35 18.02 -9.29 8.96
CA VAL A 35 16.85 -8.50 8.58
C VAL A 35 15.81 -9.43 7.94
N LEU A 36 14.60 -9.46 8.51
CA LEU A 36 13.48 -10.20 7.94
C LEU A 36 12.96 -9.46 6.69
N VAL A 37 13.00 -10.11 5.54
CA VAL A 37 12.52 -9.53 4.28
C VAL A 37 11.31 -10.32 3.78
N PRO A 38 10.12 -9.72 3.70
CA PRO A 38 8.93 -10.40 3.22
C PRO A 38 9.02 -10.63 1.69
N VAL A 39 8.74 -11.87 1.28
CA VAL A 39 8.66 -12.28 -0.11
C VAL A 39 7.25 -12.79 -0.38
N GLU A 40 6.56 -12.14 -1.30
CA GLU A 40 5.19 -12.47 -1.68
C GLU A 40 5.19 -13.30 -2.97
N VAL A 41 4.57 -14.48 -2.92
CA VAL A 41 4.51 -15.44 -4.03
C VAL A 41 3.05 -15.66 -4.41
N CYS A 42 2.66 -15.12 -5.57
CA CYS A 42 1.33 -15.31 -6.14
C CYS A 42 1.32 -16.57 -7.00
N LEU A 43 0.44 -17.51 -6.67
CA LEU A 43 0.16 -18.69 -7.49
C LEU A 43 -0.69 -18.32 -8.70
N LYS A 44 -0.59 -19.12 -9.77
CA LYS A 44 -1.52 -19.04 -10.90
C LYS A 44 -2.92 -19.48 -10.46
N PRO A 45 -4.00 -18.96 -11.07
CA PRO A 45 -5.37 -19.39 -10.77
C PRO A 45 -5.60 -20.89 -11.00
N SER A 46 -4.90 -21.50 -11.96
CA SER A 46 -4.99 -22.93 -12.27
C SER A 46 -4.11 -23.83 -11.39
N SER A 47 -3.29 -23.26 -10.50
CA SER A 47 -2.39 -24.05 -9.66
C SER A 47 -3.17 -24.75 -8.56
N THR A 48 -2.84 -26.02 -8.34
CA THR A 48 -3.32 -26.86 -7.22
C THR A 48 -2.18 -27.27 -6.29
N ALA A 49 -1.00 -26.65 -6.46
CA ALA A 49 0.18 -26.98 -5.69
C ALA A 49 0.01 -26.61 -4.21
N SER A 50 0.57 -27.45 -3.34
CA SER A 50 0.62 -27.17 -1.90
C SER A 50 1.42 -25.89 -1.63
N ILE A 51 0.84 -25.02 -0.79
CA ILE A 51 1.47 -23.78 -0.30
C ILE A 51 2.85 -24.06 0.31
N ASN A 52 3.00 -25.17 1.04
CA ASN A 52 4.25 -25.52 1.72
C ASN A 52 5.34 -25.96 0.73
N ASP A 53 4.96 -26.67 -0.33
CA ASP A 53 5.90 -27.14 -1.35
C ASP A 53 6.43 -25.98 -2.18
N VAL A 54 5.53 -25.06 -2.56
CA VAL A 54 5.91 -23.82 -3.26
C VAL A 54 6.79 -22.95 -2.36
N ARG A 55 6.44 -22.80 -1.08
CA ARG A 55 7.26 -22.06 -0.11
C ARG A 55 8.68 -22.60 -0.07
N SER A 56 8.83 -23.92 0.15
CA SER A 56 10.13 -24.59 0.25
C SER A 56 10.94 -24.46 -1.05
N ALA A 57 10.28 -24.56 -2.20
CA ALA A 57 10.93 -24.40 -3.50
C ALA A 57 11.42 -22.96 -3.74
N VAL A 58 10.66 -21.95 -3.32
CA VAL A 58 11.05 -20.54 -3.41
C VAL A 58 12.17 -20.22 -2.43
N GLU A 59 12.10 -20.69 -1.19
CA GLU A 59 13.17 -20.51 -0.20
C GLU A 59 14.50 -21.11 -0.70
N GLY A 60 14.47 -22.36 -1.19
CA GLY A 60 15.65 -23.01 -1.77
C GLY A 60 16.18 -22.30 -3.03
N MET A 61 15.32 -21.64 -3.81
CA MET A 61 15.74 -20.81 -4.94
C MET A 61 16.45 -19.54 -4.47
N LEU A 62 15.90 -18.84 -3.46
CA LEU A 62 16.46 -17.60 -2.92
C LEU A 62 17.85 -17.84 -2.29
N GLU A 63 18.03 -18.94 -1.57
CA GLU A 63 19.31 -19.32 -0.97
C GLU A 63 20.39 -19.62 -2.01
N LYS A 64 20.03 -20.31 -3.11
CA LYS A 64 20.99 -20.74 -4.14
C LYS A 64 21.49 -19.63 -5.05
N ARG A 65 20.74 -18.55 -5.22
CA ARG A 65 20.99 -17.56 -6.29
C ARG A 65 21.78 -16.33 -5.89
N SER A 66 22.25 -16.21 -4.64
CA SER A 66 22.99 -15.03 -4.14
C SER A 66 22.40 -13.69 -4.63
N LEU A 67 21.07 -13.59 -4.62
CA LEU A 67 20.36 -12.44 -5.17
C LEU A 67 20.61 -11.19 -4.33
N SER A 68 20.73 -10.05 -5.00
CA SER A 68 20.58 -8.73 -4.39
C SER A 68 19.10 -8.54 -3.99
N TYR A 69 18.83 -8.29 -2.71
CA TYR A 69 17.47 -8.11 -2.23
C TYR A 69 17.00 -6.67 -2.47
N ASN A 70 16.66 -6.39 -3.73
CA ASN A 70 16.03 -5.13 -4.14
C ASN A 70 14.52 -5.31 -4.16
N GLY A 71 13.79 -4.32 -3.65
CA GLY A 71 12.33 -4.34 -3.65
C GLY A 71 11.77 -4.38 -5.07
N GLY A 72 10.78 -5.24 -5.30
CA GLY A 72 10.14 -5.40 -6.59
C GLY A 72 10.03 -6.85 -7.06
N PRO A 73 9.55 -7.05 -8.31
CA PRO A 73 9.33 -8.37 -8.87
C PRO A 73 10.64 -9.10 -9.17
N ILE A 74 10.69 -10.38 -8.82
CA ILE A 74 11.76 -11.31 -9.21
C ILE A 74 11.25 -12.15 -10.40
N PRO A 75 12.03 -12.32 -11.47
CA PRO A 75 11.66 -13.22 -12.57
C PRO A 75 11.52 -14.65 -12.06
N VAL A 76 10.40 -15.29 -12.38
CA VAL A 76 10.15 -16.70 -12.05
C VAL A 76 11.17 -17.57 -12.82
N PRO A 77 11.93 -18.43 -12.15
CA PRO A 77 12.96 -19.24 -12.79
C PRO A 77 12.36 -20.27 -13.76
N LEU A 78 12.75 -20.18 -15.03
CA LEU A 78 12.33 -21.14 -16.07
C LEU A 78 13.03 -22.50 -15.94
N ASP A 79 14.17 -22.54 -15.24
CA ASP A 79 14.96 -23.73 -14.93
C ASP A 79 14.37 -24.58 -13.79
N ILE A 80 13.33 -24.09 -13.11
CA ILE A 80 12.60 -24.85 -12.09
C ILE A 80 11.16 -25.05 -12.59
N PRO A 81 10.87 -26.16 -13.32
CA PRO A 81 9.56 -26.39 -13.94
C PRO A 81 8.41 -26.28 -12.95
N PHE A 82 8.59 -26.82 -11.74
CA PHE A 82 7.57 -26.73 -10.68
C PHE A 82 7.17 -25.29 -10.35
N LEU A 83 8.11 -24.36 -10.25
CA LEU A 83 7.81 -22.94 -10.02
C LEU A 83 7.25 -22.29 -11.28
N ALA A 84 7.82 -22.58 -12.45
CA ALA A 84 7.34 -22.04 -13.72
C ALA A 84 5.88 -22.42 -14.02
N ASP A 85 5.46 -23.64 -13.64
CA ASP A 85 4.11 -24.14 -13.87
C ASP A 85 3.10 -23.57 -12.88
N ASN A 86 3.49 -23.35 -11.62
CA ASN A 86 2.56 -23.00 -10.53
C ASN A 86 2.58 -21.54 -10.11
N VAL A 87 3.72 -20.86 -10.22
CA VAL A 87 3.90 -19.49 -9.72
C VAL A 87 3.66 -18.48 -10.84
N GLN A 88 2.83 -17.47 -10.55
CA GLN A 88 2.57 -16.36 -11.46
C GLN A 88 3.57 -15.23 -11.25
N ARG A 89 3.85 -14.87 -9.99
CA ARG A 89 4.68 -13.72 -9.63
C ARG A 89 5.38 -13.94 -8.29
N ILE A 90 6.65 -13.54 -8.21
CA ILE A 90 7.42 -13.46 -6.96
C ILE A 90 7.81 -12.00 -6.77
N CYS A 91 7.65 -11.45 -5.57
CA CYS A 91 7.96 -10.06 -5.27
C CYS A 91 8.66 -9.93 -3.92
N ILE A 92 9.79 -9.24 -3.88
CA ILE A 92 10.41 -8.78 -2.63
C ILE A 92 9.70 -7.50 -2.22
N CYS A 93 9.18 -7.47 -0.99
CA CYS A 93 8.40 -6.34 -0.47
C CYS A 93 9.16 -5.61 0.66
N ASP A 94 8.76 -4.36 0.90
CA ASP A 94 9.12 -3.56 2.09
C ASP A 94 10.62 -3.28 2.33
N THR A 95 11.50 -3.39 1.32
CA THR A 95 12.95 -3.16 1.47
C THR A 95 13.38 -1.69 1.57
N GLY A 96 12.46 -0.73 1.43
CA GLY A 96 12.82 0.62 0.94
C GLY A 96 12.88 1.79 1.93
N GLU A 97 12.49 1.66 3.21
CA GLU A 97 12.30 2.88 4.04
C GLU A 97 12.84 2.82 5.47
N GLY A 98 13.62 1.78 5.80
CA GLY A 98 14.38 1.70 7.06
C GLY A 98 15.90 1.86 6.88
N MET A 99 16.37 1.97 5.63
CA MET A 99 17.79 2.00 5.29
C MET A 99 18.06 3.26 4.46
N GLN A 100 19.20 3.89 4.70
CA GLN A 100 19.64 5.03 3.89
C GLN A 100 19.67 4.60 2.42
N ASN A 101 19.07 5.44 1.57
CA ASN A 101 19.04 5.39 0.09
C ASN A 101 19.86 4.26 -0.58
N ASP A 102 19.18 3.38 -1.32
CA ASP A 102 19.77 2.40 -2.26
C ASP A 102 20.78 1.39 -1.66
N GLU A 103 20.78 1.13 -0.35
CA GLU A 103 21.55 0.01 0.20
C GLU A 103 20.98 -1.34 -0.26
N VAL A 104 21.72 -1.98 -1.16
CA VAL A 104 21.45 -3.35 -1.60
C VAL A 104 21.69 -4.28 -0.42
N LEU A 105 20.61 -4.87 0.09
CA LEU A 105 20.71 -5.92 1.10
C LEU A 105 21.36 -7.17 0.50
N LEU A 106 22.49 -7.57 1.10
CA LEU A 106 23.25 -8.73 0.66
C LEU A 106 22.67 -10.00 1.27
N PHE A 107 22.77 -11.13 0.55
CA PHE A 107 22.05 -12.36 0.90
C PHE A 107 22.37 -12.92 2.29
N TRP A 108 23.54 -12.61 2.87
CA TRP A 108 23.91 -13.05 4.22
C TRP A 108 23.30 -12.20 5.34
N GLN A 109 22.87 -10.97 5.05
CA GLN A 109 22.24 -10.05 6.01
C GLN A 109 20.73 -10.28 6.13
N VAL A 110 20.16 -11.10 5.25
CA VAL A 110 18.72 -11.25 5.08
C VAL A 110 18.24 -12.65 5.46
N LYS A 111 17.06 -12.70 6.07
CA LYS A 111 16.25 -13.92 6.19
C LYS A 111 14.94 -13.69 5.43
N PRO A 112 14.73 -14.34 4.26
CA PRO A 112 13.49 -14.20 3.52
C PRO A 112 12.34 -14.85 4.30
N VAL A 113 11.18 -14.20 4.32
CA VAL A 113 9.94 -14.73 4.88
C VAL A 113 8.94 -14.88 3.73
N VAL A 114 8.72 -16.13 3.30
CA VAL A 114 7.95 -16.42 2.09
C VAL A 114 6.47 -16.62 2.40
N HIS A 115 5.65 -15.72 1.87
CA HIS A 115 4.19 -15.73 1.92
C HIS A 115 3.64 -16.17 0.56
N VAL A 116 3.10 -17.39 0.49
CA VAL A 116 2.47 -17.93 -0.72
C VAL A 116 0.96 -17.75 -0.63
N PHE A 117 0.36 -17.25 -1.70
CA PHE A 117 -1.08 -17.02 -1.77
C PHE A 117 -1.61 -17.21 -3.19
N GLN A 118 -2.93 -17.39 -3.30
CA GLN A 118 -3.65 -17.42 -4.57
C GLN A 118 -4.75 -16.35 -4.50
N LEU A 119 -4.97 -15.64 -5.61
CA LEU A 119 -5.98 -14.59 -5.68
C LEU A 119 -7.37 -15.20 -5.87
N SER A 120 -8.34 -14.75 -5.10
CA SER A 120 -9.76 -15.02 -5.35
C SER A 120 -10.22 -14.25 -6.58
N GLU A 121 -10.85 -14.94 -7.54
CA GLU A 121 -11.49 -14.33 -8.71
C GLU A 121 -12.95 -13.97 -8.45
N GLU A 122 -13.48 -14.31 -7.27
CA GLU A 122 -14.83 -13.93 -6.87
C GLU A 122 -14.88 -12.42 -6.60
N GLY A 123 -15.82 -11.74 -7.26
CA GLY A 123 -16.11 -10.33 -7.02
C GLY A 123 -16.81 -10.11 -5.67
N PRO A 124 -17.20 -8.86 -5.34
CA PRO A 124 -17.91 -8.59 -4.11
C PRO A 124 -19.22 -9.40 -4.05
N CYS A 125 -19.41 -10.15 -2.97
CA CYS A 125 -20.71 -10.71 -2.66
C CYS A 125 -21.61 -9.56 -2.19
N GLU A 126 -22.63 -9.26 -2.98
CA GLU A 126 -23.70 -8.35 -2.61
C GLU A 126 -24.82 -9.16 -1.95
N ASP A 127 -25.06 -8.96 -0.65
CA ASP A 127 -26.24 -9.55 0.02
C ASP A 127 -27.51 -8.96 -0.60
N ILE A 128 -28.14 -9.70 -1.51
CA ILE A 128 -29.46 -9.38 -2.03
C ILE A 128 -30.45 -9.66 -0.89
N SER A 129 -30.91 -8.59 -0.25
CA SER A 129 -32.05 -8.71 0.66
C SER A 129 -33.23 -9.35 -0.11
N SER A 130 -34.00 -10.21 0.55
CA SER A 130 -35.13 -10.94 -0.04
C SER A 130 -36.21 -10.06 -0.71
N ASP A 131 -36.12 -8.73 -0.58
CA ASP A 131 -36.99 -7.72 -1.19
C ASP A 131 -36.40 -7.04 -2.45
N GLY A 132 -35.29 -7.55 -3.01
CA GLY A 132 -34.71 -7.01 -4.25
C GLY A 132 -34.10 -5.61 -4.11
N GLN A 133 -33.91 -5.12 -2.88
CA GLN A 133 -33.12 -3.91 -2.62
C GLN A 133 -31.63 -4.25 -2.57
N SER A 134 -30.83 -3.47 -3.31
CA SER A 134 -29.37 -3.58 -3.42
C SER A 134 -28.69 -3.67 -2.05
N SER A 135 -27.63 -4.47 -1.98
CA SER A 135 -26.81 -4.70 -0.79
C SER A 135 -26.41 -3.39 -0.09
N SER A 136 -26.31 -3.46 1.23
CA SER A 136 -25.88 -2.32 2.08
C SER A 136 -24.39 -2.27 2.33
N PHE A 137 -23.71 -3.35 1.99
CA PHE A 137 -22.30 -3.55 2.17
C PHE A 137 -21.81 -4.48 1.05
N ASN A 138 -20.50 -4.46 0.85
CA ASN A 138 -19.82 -5.33 -0.07
C ASN A 138 -18.89 -6.25 0.73
N GLU A 139 -18.82 -7.52 0.34
CA GLU A 139 -17.99 -8.52 0.99
C GLU A 139 -17.00 -9.12 -0.01
N TRP A 140 -15.71 -9.15 0.32
CA TRP A 140 -14.68 -9.81 -0.49
C TRP A 140 -13.96 -10.89 0.30
N ILE A 141 -13.65 -12.00 -0.36
CA ILE A 141 -12.68 -12.99 0.11
C ILE A 141 -11.28 -12.48 -0.25
N LEU A 142 -10.39 -12.44 0.75
CA LEU A 142 -9.01 -12.00 0.59
C LEU A 142 -8.05 -13.20 0.55
N PRO A 143 -6.96 -13.14 -0.24
CA PRO A 143 -6.56 -12.03 -1.11
C PRO A 143 -7.40 -11.93 -2.39
N ALA A 144 -7.98 -10.77 -2.68
CA ALA A 144 -8.87 -10.55 -3.83
C ALA A 144 -8.09 -10.11 -5.08
N LYS A 145 -8.46 -10.60 -6.27
CA LYS A 145 -7.87 -10.19 -7.55
C LYS A 145 -8.04 -8.69 -7.83
N GLU A 146 -9.17 -8.11 -7.41
CA GLU A 146 -9.47 -6.68 -7.56
C GLU A 146 -8.48 -5.77 -6.82
N PHE A 147 -7.84 -6.29 -5.76
CA PHE A 147 -6.91 -5.52 -4.93
C PHE A 147 -5.44 -5.83 -5.23
N ASP A 148 -5.15 -6.74 -6.18
CA ASP A 148 -3.78 -7.06 -6.58
C ASP A 148 -3.09 -5.83 -7.20
N GLY A 149 -1.87 -5.55 -6.75
CA GLY A 149 -1.11 -4.36 -7.17
C GLY A 149 -1.61 -3.02 -6.62
N MET A 150 -2.72 -2.99 -5.86
CA MET A 150 -3.27 -1.74 -5.33
C MET A 150 -2.29 -1.07 -4.35
N TRP A 151 -1.61 -1.85 -3.51
CA TRP A 151 -0.62 -1.36 -2.54
C TRP A 151 0.55 -0.62 -3.19
N GLU A 152 1.09 -1.17 -4.27
CA GLU A 152 2.20 -0.62 -5.04
C GLU A 152 1.76 0.61 -5.84
N SER A 153 0.51 0.62 -6.32
CA SER A 153 -0.05 1.77 -7.06
C SER A 153 -0.23 3.02 -6.18
N LEU A 154 -0.39 2.86 -4.87
CA LEU A 154 -0.63 4.00 -3.98
C LEU A 154 0.70 4.62 -3.55
N ILE A 155 0.92 5.87 -3.95
CA ILE A 155 2.15 6.61 -3.68
C ILE A 155 1.85 7.73 -2.70
N TYR A 156 2.48 7.65 -1.53
CA TYR A 156 2.33 8.58 -0.43
C TYR A 156 3.70 9.13 -0.01
N GLU A 157 3.69 10.06 0.94
CA GLU A 157 4.90 10.42 1.66
C GLU A 157 5.51 9.20 2.36
N SER A 158 6.84 9.21 2.50
CA SER A 158 7.58 8.11 3.11
C SER A 158 7.05 7.81 4.52
N GLY A 159 6.86 6.53 4.78
CA GLY A 159 6.56 5.96 6.08
C GLY A 159 5.08 5.76 6.36
N LEU A 160 4.17 6.39 5.62
CA LEU A 160 2.73 6.26 5.89
C LEU A 160 2.26 4.79 5.78
N LYS A 161 2.55 4.16 4.63
CA LYS A 161 2.12 2.77 4.36
C LYS A 161 2.73 1.79 5.37
N GLN A 162 4.03 1.94 5.64
CA GLN A 162 4.79 1.09 6.54
C GLN A 162 4.33 1.28 7.99
N ARG A 163 4.03 2.51 8.41
CA ARG A 163 3.48 2.79 9.74
C ARG A 163 2.14 2.08 9.94
N LEU A 164 1.23 2.16 8.96
CA LEU A 164 -0.06 1.47 9.02
C LEU A 164 0.11 -0.06 9.05
N LEU A 165 0.96 -0.60 8.17
CA LEU A 165 1.23 -2.03 8.10
C LEU A 165 1.85 -2.56 9.39
N ARG A 166 2.87 -1.88 9.93
CA ARG A 166 3.53 -2.24 11.19
C ARG A 166 2.56 -2.19 12.35
N TYR A 167 1.73 -1.15 12.43
CA TYR A 167 0.71 -1.03 13.48
C TYR A 167 -0.27 -2.21 13.44
N ALA A 168 -0.89 -2.44 12.28
CA ALA A 168 -1.88 -3.51 12.13
C ALA A 168 -1.28 -4.90 12.36
N ALA A 169 -0.07 -5.15 11.84
CA ALA A 169 0.65 -6.39 12.08
C ALA A 169 0.99 -6.59 13.57
N SER A 170 1.38 -5.51 14.27
CA SER A 170 1.65 -5.57 15.72
C SER A 170 0.39 -5.88 16.52
N ALA A 171 -0.76 -5.29 16.14
CA ALA A 171 -2.04 -5.58 16.78
C ALA A 171 -2.44 -7.06 16.63
N LEU A 172 -2.22 -7.66 15.45
CA LEU A 172 -2.46 -9.10 15.24
C LEU A 172 -1.47 -9.98 16.01
N LEU A 173 -0.20 -9.59 16.07
CA LEU A 173 0.82 -10.31 16.83
C LEU A 173 0.51 -10.28 18.34
N PHE A 174 0.07 -9.14 18.87
CA PHE A 174 -0.29 -9.01 20.29
C PHE A 174 -1.45 -9.92 20.65
N THR A 175 -2.45 -9.99 19.76
CA THR A 175 -3.51 -10.99 19.88
C THR A 175 -2.95 -12.41 19.88
N GLU A 176 -2.10 -12.76 18.92
CA GLU A 176 -1.55 -14.11 18.77
C GLU A 176 -0.76 -14.55 20.02
N LYS A 177 -0.06 -13.61 20.66
CA LYS A 177 0.68 -13.85 21.91
C LYS A 177 -0.18 -13.73 23.17
N ALA A 178 -1.50 -13.60 23.02
CA ALA A 178 -2.45 -13.50 24.12
C ALA A 178 -2.08 -12.40 25.14
N VAL A 179 -1.60 -11.26 24.66
CA VAL A 179 -1.30 -10.10 25.51
C VAL A 179 -2.59 -9.63 26.19
N ASP A 180 -2.53 -9.36 27.49
CA ASP A 180 -3.68 -8.91 28.26
C ASP A 180 -4.10 -7.48 27.86
N PRO A 181 -5.30 -7.30 27.26
CA PRO A 181 -5.77 -5.99 26.81
C PRO A 181 -6.08 -5.03 27.97
N PHE A 182 -6.22 -5.53 29.21
CA PHE A 182 -6.40 -4.69 30.41
C PHE A 182 -5.09 -4.06 30.90
N LEU A 183 -3.95 -4.68 30.58
CA LEU A 183 -2.63 -4.18 30.95
C LEU A 183 -2.00 -3.35 29.82
N VAL A 184 -2.16 -3.81 28.60
CA VAL A 184 -1.66 -3.14 27.40
C VAL A 184 -2.86 -2.91 26.49
N SER A 185 -3.33 -1.67 26.36
CA SER A 185 -4.55 -1.38 25.60
C SER A 185 -4.26 -1.04 24.14
N TRP A 186 -5.01 -1.64 23.21
CA TRP A 186 -5.10 -1.23 21.81
C TRP A 186 -6.52 -1.49 21.29
N ASN A 187 -7.08 -0.58 20.49
CA ASN A 187 -8.46 -0.63 20.01
C ASN A 187 -8.64 -1.21 18.60
N ARG A 188 -7.56 -1.63 17.92
CA ARG A 188 -7.59 -2.24 16.56
C ARG A 188 -8.34 -1.41 15.50
N ILE A 189 -8.50 -0.10 15.75
CA ILE A 189 -9.22 0.83 14.88
C ILE A 189 -8.22 1.79 14.24
N ILE A 190 -8.25 1.86 12.91
CA ILE A 190 -7.45 2.78 12.10
C ILE A 190 -8.39 3.77 11.44
N LEU A 191 -8.11 5.06 11.61
CA LEU A 191 -8.82 6.17 10.97
C LEU A 191 -7.92 6.90 9.98
N LEU A 192 -8.30 6.86 8.71
CA LEU A 192 -7.68 7.64 7.65
C LEU A 192 -8.54 8.87 7.36
N HIS A 193 -7.99 10.07 7.42
CA HIS A 193 -8.75 11.29 7.14
C HIS A 193 -8.01 12.23 6.20
N GLY A 194 -8.73 13.00 5.39
CA GLY A 194 -8.11 13.91 4.42
C GLY A 194 -9.03 14.23 3.26
N PRO A 195 -8.64 15.14 2.34
CA PRO A 195 -9.47 15.53 1.20
C PRO A 195 -9.97 14.34 0.36
N PRO A 196 -11.10 14.46 -0.35
CA PRO A 196 -11.57 13.42 -1.25
C PRO A 196 -10.56 13.16 -2.39
N GLY A 197 -10.53 11.92 -2.90
CA GLY A 197 -9.66 11.56 -4.02
C GLY A 197 -8.19 11.31 -3.67
N THR A 198 -7.81 11.26 -2.38
CA THR A 198 -6.45 10.94 -1.91
C THR A 198 -6.20 9.43 -1.70
N GLY A 199 -7.16 8.57 -2.03
CA GLY A 199 -6.98 7.11 -2.01
C GLY A 199 -7.16 6.44 -0.65
N LYS A 200 -7.82 7.08 0.33
CA LYS A 200 -8.06 6.52 1.68
C LYS A 200 -8.73 5.14 1.65
N THR A 201 -9.85 5.00 0.94
CA THR A 201 -10.58 3.74 0.80
C THR A 201 -9.71 2.66 0.14
N SER A 202 -8.99 3.04 -0.93
CA SER A 202 -8.03 2.15 -1.60
C SER A 202 -6.88 1.73 -0.69
N LEU A 203 -6.37 2.62 0.17
CA LEU A 203 -5.32 2.29 1.14
C LEU A 203 -5.81 1.30 2.19
N CYS A 204 -7.05 1.43 2.67
CA CYS A 204 -7.66 0.43 3.55
C CYS A 204 -7.76 -0.94 2.88
N LYS A 205 -8.27 -0.99 1.65
CA LYS A 205 -8.39 -2.24 0.85
C LYS A 205 -7.01 -2.88 0.62
N ALA A 206 -6.03 -2.08 0.23
CA ALA A 206 -4.65 -2.53 0.02
C ALA A 206 -3.97 -3.01 1.32
N LEU A 207 -4.25 -2.37 2.46
CA LEU A 207 -3.74 -2.79 3.76
C LEU A 207 -4.34 -4.14 4.18
N ALA A 208 -5.65 -4.31 4.01
CA ALA A 208 -6.34 -5.58 4.27
C ALA A 208 -5.78 -6.71 3.39
N GLN A 209 -5.60 -6.44 2.09
CA GLN A 209 -4.96 -7.36 1.15
C GLN A 209 -3.56 -7.78 1.64
N LYS A 210 -2.68 -6.82 1.97
CA LYS A 210 -1.32 -7.14 2.46
C LYS A 210 -1.36 -7.99 3.74
N LEU A 211 -2.20 -7.61 4.71
CA LEU A 211 -2.28 -8.36 5.98
C LEU A 211 -2.82 -9.78 5.78
N SER A 212 -3.82 -9.99 4.91
CA SER A 212 -4.31 -11.33 4.58
C SER A 212 -3.21 -12.23 4.01
N ILE A 213 -2.32 -11.68 3.17
CA ILE A 213 -1.18 -12.41 2.62
C ILE A 213 -0.15 -12.72 3.72
N ARG A 214 0.21 -11.71 4.54
CA ARG A 214 1.26 -11.85 5.57
C ARG A 214 0.87 -12.81 6.69
N PHE A 215 -0.40 -12.86 7.04
CA PHE A 215 -0.93 -13.68 8.13
C PHE A 215 -1.65 -14.95 7.66
N SER A 216 -1.56 -15.30 6.38
CA SER A 216 -2.20 -16.49 5.78
C SER A 216 -1.88 -17.81 6.50
N ALA A 217 -0.70 -17.93 7.14
CA ALA A 217 -0.34 -19.10 7.93
C ALA A 217 -1.17 -19.25 9.21
N ARG A 218 -1.59 -18.13 9.83
CA ARG A 218 -2.42 -18.10 11.04
C ARG A 218 -3.91 -18.03 10.70
N TYR A 219 -4.25 -17.28 9.67
CA TYR A 219 -5.61 -17.07 9.20
C TYR A 219 -5.69 -17.55 7.74
N PRO A 220 -5.97 -18.84 7.50
CA PRO A 220 -6.09 -19.37 6.15
C PRO A 220 -7.26 -18.75 5.38
N GLN A 221 -8.23 -18.19 6.10
CA GLN A 221 -9.33 -17.43 5.54
C GLN A 221 -9.21 -15.96 5.96
N SER A 222 -9.59 -15.06 5.07
CA SER A 222 -9.65 -13.63 5.35
C SER A 222 -10.76 -13.00 4.54
N GLN A 223 -11.46 -12.04 5.12
CA GLN A 223 -12.59 -11.36 4.48
C GLN A 223 -12.54 -9.85 4.74
N LEU A 224 -13.02 -9.08 3.76
CA LEU A 224 -13.23 -7.65 3.89
C LEU A 224 -14.72 -7.34 3.74
N VAL A 225 -15.29 -6.68 4.74
CA VAL A 225 -16.65 -6.13 4.69
C VAL A 225 -16.56 -4.61 4.58
N GLU A 226 -16.96 -4.05 3.44
CA GLU A 226 -17.04 -2.60 3.23
C GLU A 226 -18.45 -2.09 3.42
N VAL A 227 -18.58 -1.10 4.30
CA VAL A 227 -19.82 -0.47 4.69
C VAL A 227 -19.70 1.02 4.36
N ASN A 228 -20.46 1.49 3.36
CA ASN A 228 -20.50 2.92 3.05
C ASN A 228 -21.49 3.64 3.97
N ALA A 229 -20.99 4.52 4.84
CA ALA A 229 -21.79 5.19 5.85
C ALA A 229 -22.88 6.10 5.27
N HIS A 230 -22.60 6.77 4.14
CA HIS A 230 -23.60 7.61 3.47
C HIS A 230 -24.79 6.79 2.93
N SER A 231 -24.50 5.63 2.35
CA SER A 231 -25.50 4.68 1.84
C SER A 231 -26.31 4.04 2.96
N LEU A 232 -25.66 3.75 4.10
CA LEU A 232 -26.34 3.28 5.31
C LEU A 232 -27.36 4.28 5.85
N PHE A 233 -27.14 5.59 5.74
CA PHE A 233 -28.08 6.57 6.31
C PHE A 233 -29.25 6.89 5.36
N SER A 234 -28.94 7.09 4.08
CA SER A 234 -29.93 7.46 3.06
C SER A 234 -30.99 6.39 2.81
N LYS A 235 -30.60 5.12 2.68
CA LYS A 235 -31.53 4.01 2.38
C LYS A 235 -32.34 3.54 3.61
N TRP A 236 -31.94 3.91 4.83
CA TRP A 236 -32.35 3.19 6.04
C TRP A 236 -33.13 4.04 7.05
N PHE A 237 -33.51 5.25 6.65
CA PHE A 237 -34.22 6.20 7.51
C PHE A 237 -35.57 5.67 8.06
N SER A 238 -36.14 4.60 7.47
CA SER A 238 -37.35 3.93 7.97
C SER A 238 -37.15 2.56 8.66
N GLU A 239 -36.03 1.84 8.44
CA GLU A 239 -35.79 0.46 8.97
C GLU A 239 -34.39 0.21 9.60
N SER A 240 -33.56 1.25 9.70
CA SER A 240 -32.11 1.22 9.97
C SER A 240 -31.61 0.37 11.12
N GLY A 241 -32.25 0.42 12.29
CA GLY A 241 -31.71 -0.27 13.47
C GLY A 241 -31.63 -1.79 13.29
N LYS A 242 -32.66 -2.40 12.68
CA LYS A 242 -32.73 -3.87 12.50
C LYS A 242 -31.70 -4.36 11.50
N LEU A 243 -31.52 -3.63 10.43
CA LEU A 243 -30.65 -4.06 9.36
C LEU A 243 -29.16 -3.79 9.70
N VAL A 244 -28.83 -2.72 10.45
CA VAL A 244 -27.50 -2.57 11.07
C VAL A 244 -27.22 -3.75 12.00
N ALA A 245 -28.20 -4.14 12.83
CA ALA A 245 -28.04 -5.32 13.67
C ALA A 245 -27.80 -6.61 12.87
N LYS A 246 -28.52 -6.82 11.75
CA LYS A 246 -28.30 -7.98 10.85
C LYS A 246 -26.90 -7.98 10.21
N LEU A 247 -26.43 -6.83 9.72
CA LEU A 247 -25.09 -6.69 9.18
C LEU A 247 -24.03 -7.10 10.21
N PHE A 248 -24.10 -6.52 11.42
CA PHE A 248 -23.14 -6.84 12.47
C PHE A 248 -23.31 -8.26 13.02
N GLN A 249 -24.50 -8.86 12.92
CA GLN A 249 -24.69 -10.28 13.21
C GLN A 249 -23.94 -11.15 12.19
N LYS A 250 -24.05 -10.86 10.89
CA LYS A 250 -23.28 -11.58 9.85
C LYS A 250 -21.77 -11.42 10.05
N ILE A 251 -21.31 -10.21 10.37
CA ILE A 251 -19.90 -9.97 10.70
C ILE A 251 -19.51 -10.78 11.94
N GLN A 252 -20.37 -10.84 12.97
CA GLN A 252 -20.10 -11.62 14.17
C GLN A 252 -19.97 -13.12 13.86
N GLU A 253 -20.83 -13.66 13.00
CA GLU A 253 -20.76 -15.07 12.54
C GLU A 253 -19.42 -15.35 11.84
N MET A 254 -18.93 -14.42 11.01
CA MET A 254 -17.59 -14.53 10.38
C MET A 254 -16.45 -14.49 11.41
N VAL A 255 -16.62 -13.70 12.47
CA VAL A 255 -15.62 -13.45 13.52
C VAL A 255 -15.55 -14.60 14.53
N GLU A 256 -16.65 -15.34 14.72
CA GLU A 256 -16.67 -16.55 15.56
C GLU A 256 -15.74 -17.66 15.04
N GLU A 257 -15.41 -17.65 13.75
CA GLU A 257 -14.38 -18.50 13.20
C GLU A 257 -12.97 -17.93 13.47
N GLU A 258 -12.27 -18.49 14.46
CA GLU A 258 -10.92 -18.02 14.86
C GLU A 258 -9.84 -18.17 13.78
N SER A 259 -10.08 -18.98 12.74
CA SER A 259 -9.24 -19.14 11.56
C SER A 259 -9.49 -18.08 10.48
N ASN A 260 -10.52 -17.25 10.64
CA ASN A 260 -10.89 -16.20 9.69
C ASN A 260 -10.42 -14.83 10.21
N LEU A 261 -9.66 -14.08 9.40
CA LEU A 261 -9.29 -12.71 9.69
C LEU A 261 -10.26 -11.74 9.01
N VAL A 262 -10.99 -10.97 9.81
CA VAL A 262 -12.07 -10.10 9.31
C VAL A 262 -11.65 -8.63 9.35
N PHE A 263 -11.71 -7.99 8.20
CA PHE A 263 -11.53 -6.54 8.06
C PHE A 263 -12.88 -5.88 7.89
N VAL A 264 -13.19 -4.89 8.74
CA VAL A 264 -14.43 -4.09 8.62
C VAL A 264 -14.05 -2.68 8.21
N LEU A 265 -14.33 -2.32 6.96
CA LEU A 265 -14.11 -0.99 6.41
C LEU A 265 -15.39 -0.16 6.50
N ILE A 266 -15.40 0.90 7.29
CA ILE A 266 -16.48 1.88 7.34
C ILE A 266 -16.03 3.14 6.61
N ASP A 267 -16.54 3.33 5.39
CA ASP A 267 -16.16 4.42 4.50
C ASP A 267 -17.05 5.67 4.74
N GLU A 268 -16.46 6.86 4.64
CA GLU A 268 -17.16 8.15 4.74
C GLU A 268 -17.85 8.42 6.09
N VAL A 269 -17.15 8.16 7.20
CA VAL A 269 -17.71 8.29 8.56
C VAL A 269 -18.13 9.73 8.92
N GLU A 270 -17.72 10.75 8.15
CA GLU A 270 -18.22 12.12 8.29
C GLU A 270 -19.74 12.23 8.13
N SER A 271 -20.34 11.36 7.31
CA SER A 271 -21.80 11.35 7.10
C SER A 271 -22.54 11.03 8.41
N LEU A 272 -21.95 10.14 9.22
CA LEU A 272 -22.43 9.78 10.56
C LEU A 272 -22.34 10.96 11.52
N ALA A 273 -21.22 11.68 11.48
CA ALA A 273 -20.97 12.85 12.30
C ALA A 273 -21.97 13.98 11.97
N ALA A 274 -22.22 14.20 10.68
CA ALA A 274 -23.15 15.20 10.18
C ALA A 274 -24.59 14.89 10.61
N ALA A 275 -25.05 13.65 10.42
CA ALA A 275 -26.39 13.21 10.82
C ALA A 275 -26.61 13.37 12.34
N ARG A 276 -25.60 13.00 13.15
CA ARG A 276 -25.65 13.18 14.60
C ARG A 276 -25.76 14.66 15.00
N LYS A 277 -24.97 15.55 14.37
CA LYS A 277 -25.05 17.01 14.62
C LYS A 277 -26.40 17.58 14.21
N ALA A 278 -26.91 17.20 13.04
CA ALA A 278 -28.19 17.66 12.52
C ALA A 278 -29.37 17.28 13.44
N ALA A 279 -29.37 16.04 13.94
CA ALA A 279 -30.40 15.61 14.89
C ALA A 279 -30.28 16.29 16.26
N LEU A 280 -29.07 16.57 16.75
CA LEU A 280 -28.87 17.36 17.98
C LEU A 280 -29.34 18.81 17.83
N SER A 281 -29.27 19.39 16.63
CA SER A 281 -29.84 20.71 16.32
C SER A 281 -31.34 20.70 16.02
N GLY A 282 -32.00 19.52 16.07
CA GLY A 282 -33.43 19.38 15.80
C GLY A 282 -33.82 19.50 14.32
N SER A 283 -32.85 19.49 13.39
CA SER A 283 -33.09 19.56 11.95
C SER A 283 -33.34 18.19 11.32
N GLU A 284 -33.00 17.10 12.01
CA GLU A 284 -33.31 15.72 11.64
C GLU A 284 -33.98 14.96 12.81
N PRO A 285 -34.75 13.89 12.53
CA PRO A 285 -35.34 13.03 13.55
C PRO A 285 -34.29 12.40 14.47
N SER A 286 -34.64 12.18 15.73
CA SER A 286 -33.81 11.52 16.74
C SER A 286 -33.37 10.09 16.38
N ASP A 287 -33.98 9.49 15.36
CA ASP A 287 -33.67 8.14 14.92
C ASP A 287 -32.28 8.03 14.27
N SER A 288 -31.77 9.09 13.63
CA SER A 288 -30.41 9.08 13.07
C SER A 288 -29.35 8.95 14.18
N ILE A 289 -29.55 9.60 15.33
CA ILE A 289 -28.68 9.43 16.52
C ILE A 289 -28.70 7.98 17.02
N ARG A 290 -29.88 7.34 17.00
CA ARG A 290 -30.05 5.96 17.45
C ARG A 290 -29.25 4.98 16.59
N VAL A 291 -29.21 5.21 15.27
CA VAL A 291 -28.41 4.43 14.32
C VAL A 291 -26.92 4.62 14.53
N VAL A 292 -26.45 5.87 14.67
CA VAL A 292 -25.03 6.15 14.95
C VAL A 292 -24.59 5.47 16.23
N ASN A 293 -25.38 5.57 17.31
CA ASN A 293 -25.05 4.92 18.58
C ASN A 293 -25.07 3.39 18.48
N ALA A 294 -26.00 2.82 17.72
CA ALA A 294 -26.04 1.38 17.46
C ALA A 294 -24.77 0.91 16.73
N LEU A 295 -24.36 1.64 15.67
CA LEU A 295 -23.15 1.37 14.93
C LEU A 295 -21.90 1.42 15.82
N LEU A 296 -21.73 2.49 16.60
CA LEU A 296 -20.61 2.65 17.54
C LEU A 296 -20.60 1.52 18.58
N THR A 297 -21.76 1.12 19.10
CA THR A 297 -21.87 0.00 20.05
C THR A 297 -21.43 -1.31 19.43
N GLN A 298 -21.78 -1.57 18.15
CA GLN A 298 -21.35 -2.79 17.47
C GLN A 298 -19.86 -2.76 17.13
N MET A 299 -19.30 -1.61 16.75
CA MET A 299 -17.85 -1.46 16.59
C MET A 299 -17.09 -1.73 17.90
N ASP A 300 -17.62 -1.23 19.02
CA ASP A 300 -17.04 -1.46 20.35
C ASP A 300 -17.10 -2.94 20.78
N LYS A 301 -18.03 -3.74 20.23
CA LYS A 301 -18.04 -5.19 20.39
C LYS A 301 -17.02 -5.87 19.49
N LEU A 302 -16.95 -5.48 18.21
CA LEU A 302 -16.02 -6.09 17.27
C LEU A 302 -14.56 -5.84 17.60
N LYS A 303 -14.23 -4.67 18.18
CA LYS A 303 -12.84 -4.34 18.52
C LYS A 303 -12.25 -5.28 19.58
N SER A 304 -13.06 -5.92 20.43
CA SER A 304 -12.55 -6.89 21.41
C SER A 304 -12.20 -8.23 20.78
N SER A 305 -12.74 -8.53 19.60
CA SER A 305 -12.47 -9.78 18.89
C SER A 305 -11.01 -9.86 18.41
N PRO A 306 -10.33 -11.00 18.64
CA PRO A 306 -8.90 -11.17 18.38
C PRO A 306 -8.53 -11.03 16.89
N ASN A 307 -9.41 -11.51 16.02
CA ASN A 307 -9.28 -11.67 14.58
C ASN A 307 -9.97 -10.56 13.77
N VAL A 308 -10.15 -9.37 14.37
CA VAL A 308 -10.81 -8.23 13.70
C VAL A 308 -9.90 -7.01 13.62
N ILE A 309 -9.87 -6.36 12.46
CA ILE A 309 -9.32 -5.02 12.28
C ILE A 309 -10.41 -4.11 11.70
N ILE A 310 -10.63 -2.97 12.35
CA ILE A 310 -11.59 -1.98 11.89
C ILE A 310 -10.84 -0.85 11.18
N LEU A 311 -11.21 -0.59 9.93
CA LEU A 311 -10.67 0.46 9.08
C LEU A 311 -11.75 1.52 8.87
N THR A 312 -11.43 2.79 9.02
CA THR A 312 -12.39 3.88 8.86
C THR A 312 -11.79 4.98 8.01
N THR A 313 -12.61 5.63 7.19
CA THR A 313 -12.18 6.76 6.37
C THR A 313 -13.04 7.99 6.61
N SER A 314 -12.44 9.18 6.48
CA SER A 314 -13.20 10.42 6.43
C SER A 314 -12.67 11.45 5.43
N ASN A 315 -13.56 12.09 4.67
CA ASN A 315 -13.19 13.17 3.74
C ASN A 315 -13.04 14.55 4.41
N ILE A 316 -13.47 14.70 5.67
CA ILE A 316 -13.42 16.00 6.37
C ILE A 316 -12.19 16.05 7.29
N THR A 317 -11.36 17.07 7.10
CA THR A 317 -10.15 17.28 7.92
C THR A 317 -10.43 17.95 9.26
N ALA A 318 -11.47 18.80 9.35
CA ALA A 318 -11.74 19.65 10.51
C ALA A 318 -12.88 19.17 11.43
N ALA A 319 -13.80 18.32 10.97
CA ALA A 319 -15.02 17.98 11.70
C ALA A 319 -15.35 16.48 11.69
N ILE A 320 -14.42 15.66 12.17
CA ILE A 320 -14.66 14.24 12.45
C ILE A 320 -15.38 14.13 13.81
N ASP A 321 -16.32 13.18 13.96
CA ASP A 321 -16.96 12.93 15.25
C ASP A 321 -15.93 12.44 16.29
N ILE A 322 -15.95 13.07 17.46
CA ILE A 322 -15.10 12.75 18.61
C ILE A 322 -15.22 11.26 18.97
N ALA A 323 -16.38 10.64 18.79
CA ALA A 323 -16.60 9.23 19.08
C ALA A 323 -15.74 8.29 18.21
N PHE A 324 -15.44 8.63 16.95
CA PHE A 324 -14.51 7.87 16.12
C PHE A 324 -13.06 8.18 16.47
N VAL A 325 -12.77 9.47 16.72
CA VAL A 325 -11.44 9.93 17.08
C VAL A 325 -10.97 9.28 18.39
N ASP A 326 -11.80 9.22 19.42
CA ASP A 326 -11.40 8.65 20.72
C ASP A 326 -11.19 7.13 20.68
N ARG A 327 -11.81 6.44 19.71
CA ARG A 327 -11.71 4.99 19.55
C ARG A 327 -10.54 4.55 18.65
N ALA A 328 -10.03 5.44 17.79
CA ALA A 328 -8.98 5.10 16.85
C ALA A 328 -7.59 5.23 17.49
N ASP A 329 -6.81 4.15 17.46
CA ASP A 329 -5.41 4.18 17.93
C ASP A 329 -4.52 4.92 16.93
N ILE A 330 -4.79 4.73 15.64
CA ILE A 330 -4.11 5.43 14.56
C ILE A 330 -5.05 6.41 13.90
N LYS A 331 -4.64 7.67 13.89
CA LYS A 331 -5.24 8.77 13.13
C LYS A 331 -4.22 9.23 12.11
N ALA A 332 -4.42 8.83 10.86
CA ALA A 332 -3.50 9.15 9.79
C ALA A 332 -4.13 10.15 8.82
N TYR A 333 -3.50 11.30 8.69
CA TYR A 333 -3.85 12.29 7.68
C TYR A 333 -3.31 11.85 6.33
N VAL A 334 -4.17 11.82 5.31
CA VAL A 334 -3.84 11.50 3.92
C VAL A 334 -4.12 12.73 3.06
N GLY A 335 -3.11 13.59 2.95
CA GLY A 335 -3.16 14.84 2.19
C GLY A 335 -3.03 14.67 0.68
N PRO A 336 -3.07 15.79 -0.07
CA PRO A 336 -2.74 15.79 -1.49
C PRO A 336 -1.28 15.35 -1.71
N PRO A 337 -0.98 14.73 -2.87
CA PRO A 337 0.36 14.20 -3.14
C PRO A 337 1.42 15.29 -3.25
N THR A 338 2.59 15.03 -2.64
CA THR A 338 3.80 15.85 -2.77
C THR A 338 4.31 15.86 -4.21
N LEU A 339 5.20 16.79 -4.57
CA LEU A 339 5.79 16.83 -5.91
C LEU A 339 6.42 15.49 -6.33
N GLN A 340 7.13 14.85 -5.41
CA GLN A 340 7.71 13.51 -5.61
C GLN A 340 6.61 12.48 -5.88
N ALA A 341 5.55 12.44 -5.06
CA ALA A 341 4.45 11.51 -5.27
C ALA A 341 3.72 11.76 -6.60
N ARG A 342 3.49 13.02 -6.97
CA ARG A 342 2.91 13.40 -8.26
C ARG A 342 3.76 12.91 -9.42
N TYR A 343 5.08 13.14 -9.36
CA TYR A 343 6.02 12.65 -10.36
C TYR A 343 5.93 11.13 -10.51
N GLU A 344 5.98 10.38 -9.41
CA GLU A 344 5.96 8.91 -9.48
C GLU A 344 4.60 8.36 -9.98
N ILE A 345 3.48 9.00 -9.62
CA ILE A 345 2.16 8.64 -10.17
C ILE A 345 2.16 8.84 -11.67
N LEU A 346 2.55 10.02 -12.15
CA LEU A 346 2.58 10.33 -13.58
C LEU A 346 3.60 9.49 -14.34
N ARG A 347 4.76 9.18 -13.73
CA ARG A 347 5.76 8.25 -14.26
C ARG A 347 5.17 6.86 -14.47
N SER A 348 4.45 6.32 -13.48
CA SER A 348 3.82 5.00 -13.59
C SER A 348 2.78 4.96 -14.73
N CYS A 349 1.99 6.03 -14.86
CA CYS A 349 1.03 6.15 -15.96
C CYS A 349 1.73 6.24 -17.32
N LEU A 350 2.78 7.04 -17.45
CA LEU A 350 3.52 7.20 -18.68
C LEU A 350 4.18 5.89 -19.12
N GLN A 351 4.81 5.16 -18.18
CA GLN A 351 5.41 3.85 -18.45
C GLN A 351 4.36 2.83 -18.90
N GLU A 352 3.15 2.85 -18.32
CA GLU A 352 2.06 1.96 -18.72
C GLU A 352 1.56 2.27 -20.15
N LEU A 353 1.44 3.55 -20.50
CA LEU A 353 1.05 3.97 -21.85
C LEU A 353 2.14 3.65 -22.90
N MET A 354 3.41 3.70 -22.52
CA MET A 354 4.52 3.27 -23.37
C MET A 354 4.56 1.75 -23.52
N ARG A 355 4.33 1.00 -22.43
CA ARG A 355 4.27 -0.48 -22.41
C ARG A 355 3.17 -1.02 -23.31
N THR A 356 1.99 -0.39 -23.27
CA THR A 356 0.82 -0.76 -24.09
C THR A 356 0.92 -0.28 -25.54
N GLY A 357 1.90 0.57 -25.86
CA GLY A 357 2.11 1.11 -27.21
C GLY A 357 1.15 2.23 -27.60
N ILE A 358 0.42 2.81 -26.64
CA ILE A 358 -0.37 4.04 -26.87
C ILE A 358 0.56 5.22 -27.17
N LEU A 359 1.71 5.27 -26.48
CA LEU A 359 2.76 6.24 -26.76
C LEU A 359 3.90 5.57 -27.52
N THR A 360 4.22 6.13 -28.69
CA THR A 360 5.25 5.62 -29.59
C THR A 360 6.23 6.74 -29.91
N SER A 361 7.53 6.43 -29.94
CA SER A 361 8.56 7.33 -30.46
C SER A 361 9.18 6.70 -31.71
N SER A 362 9.96 7.50 -32.44
CA SER A 362 10.78 7.04 -33.56
C SER A 362 11.86 6.03 -33.15
N GLU A 363 12.20 5.98 -31.86
CA GLU A 363 13.03 4.95 -31.22
C GLU A 363 12.15 4.04 -30.37
N ASP A 364 12.44 2.73 -30.30
CA ASP A 364 11.66 1.73 -29.56
C ASP A 364 11.45 2.11 -28.06
N CYS A 365 10.38 2.84 -27.77
CA CYS A 365 10.06 3.34 -26.42
C CYS A 365 9.76 2.24 -25.40
N LYS A 366 9.52 1.00 -25.84
CA LYS A 366 9.17 -0.13 -24.97
C LYS A 366 10.21 -0.39 -23.87
N ASN A 367 11.47 -0.01 -24.11
CA ASN A 367 12.58 -0.26 -23.19
C ASN A 367 13.08 0.99 -22.44
N ILE A 368 12.43 2.15 -22.60
CA ILE A 368 12.85 3.36 -21.89
C ILE A 368 12.41 3.25 -20.42
N VAL A 369 13.37 3.04 -19.54
CA VAL A 369 13.17 3.10 -18.09
C VAL A 369 13.35 4.55 -17.64
N LEU A 370 12.26 5.18 -17.23
CA LEU A 370 12.29 6.50 -16.58
C LEU A 370 12.90 6.35 -15.18
N PRO A 371 13.83 7.21 -14.77
CA PRO A 371 14.42 7.13 -13.44
C PRO A 371 13.41 7.55 -12.37
N ASN A 372 13.59 7.06 -11.13
CA ASN A 372 12.78 7.52 -10.01
C ASN A 372 13.17 8.96 -9.61
N TYR A 373 12.27 9.68 -8.95
CA TYR A 373 12.48 11.07 -8.58
C TYR A 373 13.69 11.25 -7.65
N ALA A 374 13.85 10.36 -6.68
CA ALA A 374 14.90 10.45 -5.66
C ALA A 374 16.31 10.30 -6.25
N SER A 375 16.51 9.37 -7.18
CA SER A 375 17.82 9.12 -7.83
C SER A 375 18.19 10.17 -8.89
N ALA A 376 17.19 10.74 -9.55
CA ALA A 376 17.42 11.69 -10.65
C ALA A 376 17.41 13.15 -10.22
N LYS A 377 16.73 13.51 -9.12
CA LYS A 377 16.72 14.89 -8.60
C LYS A 377 18.13 15.46 -8.34
N PRO A 378 19.10 14.74 -7.73
CA PRO A 378 20.45 15.26 -7.55
C PRO A 378 21.17 15.56 -8.87
N ARG A 379 20.85 14.81 -9.94
CA ARG A 379 21.47 14.94 -11.27
C ARG A 379 20.99 16.18 -12.03
N LEU A 380 19.80 16.71 -11.72
CA LEU A 380 19.31 17.98 -12.28
C LEU A 380 20.21 19.17 -11.90
N ASN A 381 20.85 19.12 -10.72
CA ASN A 381 21.63 20.22 -10.17
C ASN A 381 23.14 20.08 -10.44
N ALA A 382 23.57 19.04 -11.16
CA ALA A 382 24.98 18.78 -11.44
C ALA A 382 25.46 19.62 -12.65
N PRO A 383 26.65 20.23 -12.59
CA PRO A 383 27.17 21.10 -13.65
C PRO A 383 27.62 20.37 -14.93
N ASP A 384 27.92 19.06 -14.86
CA ASP A 384 28.26 18.21 -16.02
C ASP A 384 27.00 17.62 -16.69
N PHE A 385 26.03 18.47 -16.99
CA PHE A 385 24.74 18.07 -17.52
C PHE A 385 24.84 17.75 -19.03
N HIS A 386 25.09 16.47 -19.36
CA HIS A 386 24.90 16.01 -20.74
C HIS A 386 23.40 15.84 -21.04
N GLU A 387 22.85 16.84 -21.71
CA GLU A 387 21.46 16.96 -22.22
C GLU A 387 21.04 15.86 -23.23
N GLY A 388 21.87 14.84 -23.44
CA GLY A 388 21.86 13.99 -24.63
C GLY A 388 21.04 12.70 -24.57
N THR A 389 20.44 12.31 -23.43
CA THR A 389 19.65 11.06 -23.36
C THR A 389 18.15 11.35 -23.32
N THR A 390 17.37 10.74 -24.22
CA THR A 390 15.90 10.83 -24.30
C THR A 390 15.22 10.60 -22.93
N SER A 391 15.75 9.69 -22.10
CA SER A 391 15.24 9.43 -20.75
C SER A 391 15.34 10.65 -19.81
N MET A 392 16.42 11.43 -19.91
CA MET A 392 16.62 12.62 -19.07
C MET A 392 15.75 13.80 -19.53
N GLN A 393 15.52 13.93 -20.84
CA GLN A 393 14.59 14.91 -21.39
C GLN A 393 13.16 14.63 -20.92
N LEU A 394 12.72 13.38 -21.02
CA LEU A 394 11.42 12.94 -20.49
C LEU A 394 11.33 13.13 -18.97
N PHE A 395 12.40 12.85 -18.24
CA PHE A 395 12.45 13.10 -16.80
C PHE A 395 12.18 14.57 -16.46
N LYS A 396 12.90 15.51 -17.08
CA LYS A 396 12.74 16.94 -16.84
C LYS A 396 11.31 17.39 -17.15
N GLN A 397 10.79 16.99 -18.30
CA GLN A 397 9.46 17.41 -18.71
C GLN A 397 8.35 16.78 -17.86
N LEU A 398 8.57 15.58 -17.35
CA LEU A 398 7.67 14.94 -16.41
C LEU A 398 7.70 15.63 -15.03
N VAL A 399 8.86 16.16 -14.60
CA VAL A 399 8.94 17.03 -13.41
C VAL A 399 8.13 18.31 -13.61
N GLU A 400 8.30 19.00 -14.74
CA GLU A 400 7.49 20.19 -15.08
C GLU A 400 5.98 19.86 -15.12
N THR A 401 5.61 18.69 -15.65
CA THR A 401 4.23 18.20 -15.62
C THR A 401 3.73 18.00 -14.19
N ALA A 402 4.55 17.40 -13.32
CA ALA A 402 4.20 17.20 -11.91
C ALA A 402 4.08 18.53 -11.14
N GLU A 403 4.86 19.55 -11.48
CA GLU A 403 4.74 20.90 -10.93
C GLU A 403 3.42 21.56 -11.37
N ALA A 404 3.06 21.46 -12.65
CA ALA A 404 1.79 21.99 -13.15
C ALA A 404 0.55 21.38 -12.46
N CYS A 405 0.66 20.13 -12.00
CA CYS A 405 -0.38 19.39 -11.30
C CYS A 405 -0.48 19.67 -9.79
N GLU A 406 0.14 20.75 -9.28
CA GLU A 406 0.02 21.14 -7.88
C GLU A 406 -1.45 21.30 -7.44
N GLY A 407 -1.78 20.77 -6.26
CA GLY A 407 -3.13 20.78 -5.68
C GLY A 407 -4.08 19.69 -6.20
N MET A 408 -3.73 18.97 -7.28
CA MET A 408 -4.57 17.90 -7.81
C MET A 408 -4.60 16.68 -6.88
N SER A 409 -5.77 16.05 -6.75
CA SER A 409 -5.94 14.79 -6.02
C SER A 409 -5.29 13.61 -6.74
N GLY A 410 -4.99 12.52 -6.02
CA GLY A 410 -4.48 11.28 -6.64
C GLY A 410 -5.42 10.72 -7.72
N ARG A 411 -6.75 10.82 -7.49
CA ARG A 411 -7.77 10.48 -8.48
C ARG A 411 -7.65 11.33 -9.74
N SER A 412 -7.52 12.65 -9.59
CA SER A 412 -7.36 13.58 -10.71
C SER A 412 -6.07 13.32 -11.50
N LEU A 413 -4.96 13.03 -10.81
CA LEU A 413 -3.68 12.68 -11.45
C LEU A 413 -3.76 11.40 -12.27
N ARG A 414 -4.45 10.37 -11.77
CA ARG A 414 -4.64 9.11 -12.54
C ARG A 414 -5.63 9.26 -13.70
N LYS A 415 -6.52 10.26 -13.66
CA LYS A 415 -7.45 10.60 -14.76
C LYS A 415 -6.78 11.46 -15.85
N LEU A 416 -5.80 12.28 -15.47
CA LEU A 416 -5.15 13.24 -16.35
C LEU A 416 -4.59 12.65 -17.67
N PRO A 417 -3.90 11.50 -17.69
CA PRO A 417 -3.39 10.93 -18.95
C PRO A 417 -4.51 10.60 -19.95
N PHE A 418 -5.65 10.12 -19.47
CA PHE A 418 -6.81 9.84 -20.33
C PHE A 418 -7.40 11.13 -20.90
N LEU A 419 -7.57 12.16 -20.08
CA LEU A 419 -8.08 13.46 -20.53
C LEU A 419 -7.14 14.12 -21.55
N ALA A 420 -5.83 14.05 -21.31
CA ALA A 420 -4.82 14.55 -22.22
C ALA A 420 -4.84 13.80 -23.56
N HIS A 421 -4.96 12.46 -23.52
CA HIS A 421 -5.07 11.65 -24.74
C HIS A 421 -6.34 11.97 -25.53
N ALA A 422 -7.49 12.11 -24.84
CA ALA A 422 -8.77 12.47 -25.46
C ALA A 422 -8.76 13.86 -26.11
N ALA A 423 -7.87 14.76 -25.68
CA ALA A 423 -7.69 16.08 -26.27
C ALA A 423 -6.77 16.10 -27.50
N LEU A 424 -6.11 15.00 -27.85
CA LEU A 424 -5.19 14.94 -28.99
C LEU A 424 -5.95 14.94 -30.33
N ALA A 425 -5.44 15.72 -31.29
CA ALA A 425 -5.97 15.75 -32.66
C ALA A 425 -5.72 14.43 -33.44
N ASN A 426 -4.63 13.71 -33.14
CA ASN A 426 -4.35 12.40 -33.70
C ASN A 426 -4.06 11.40 -32.55
N PRO A 427 -4.99 10.48 -32.25
CA PRO A 427 -4.84 9.56 -31.11
C PRO A 427 -3.96 8.34 -31.40
N PHE A 428 -3.57 8.09 -32.65
CA PHE A 428 -2.89 6.86 -33.08
C PHE A 428 -1.36 6.96 -33.12
N GLU A 429 -0.80 8.17 -33.14
CA GLU A 429 0.64 8.40 -33.08
C GLU A 429 0.92 9.56 -32.12
N CYS A 430 1.43 9.23 -30.93
CA CYS A 430 1.71 10.23 -29.92
C CYS A 430 3.12 10.04 -29.34
N ASN A 431 3.99 10.99 -29.67
CA ASN A 431 5.31 11.08 -29.08
C ASN A 431 5.21 11.42 -27.57
N PRO A 432 5.91 10.70 -26.67
CA PRO A 432 5.84 10.94 -25.22
C PRO A 432 6.14 12.38 -24.79
N ILE A 433 7.08 13.08 -25.44
CA ILE A 433 7.42 14.50 -25.15
C ILE A 433 6.22 15.39 -25.47
N LYS A 434 5.60 15.19 -26.64
CA LYS A 434 4.41 15.95 -27.05
C LYS A 434 3.22 15.66 -26.14
N PHE A 435 3.07 14.40 -25.74
CA PHE A 435 2.04 13.98 -24.80
C PHE A 435 2.16 14.71 -23.46
N LEU A 436 3.37 14.82 -22.91
CA LEU A 436 3.62 15.55 -21.67
C LEU A 436 3.28 17.05 -21.78
N CYS A 437 3.55 17.70 -22.92
CA CYS A 437 3.06 19.06 -23.18
C CYS A 437 1.53 19.14 -23.09
N THR A 438 0.82 18.22 -23.75
CA THR A 438 -0.65 18.17 -23.70
C THR A 438 -1.16 17.88 -22.29
N MET A 439 -0.45 17.06 -21.50
CA MET A 439 -0.79 16.85 -20.09
C MET A 439 -0.65 18.11 -19.26
N ILE A 440 0.38 18.94 -19.48
CA ILE A 440 0.55 20.24 -18.81
C ILE A 440 -0.63 21.17 -19.13
N GLU A 441 -1.00 21.29 -20.40
CA GLU A 441 -2.14 22.11 -20.82
C GLU A 441 -3.46 21.62 -20.22
N THR A 442 -3.67 20.30 -20.23
CA THR A 442 -4.86 19.67 -19.64
C THR A 442 -4.92 19.88 -18.13
N ALA A 443 -3.79 19.75 -17.42
CA ALA A 443 -3.71 19.98 -15.98
C ALA A 443 -4.05 21.43 -15.62
N LYS A 444 -3.56 22.39 -16.41
CA LYS A 444 -3.91 23.81 -16.24
C LYS A 444 -5.40 24.07 -16.43
N ARG A 445 -6.03 23.43 -17.43
CA ARG A 445 -7.48 23.53 -17.68
C ARG A 445 -8.29 22.95 -16.53
N GLU A 446 -8.00 21.72 -16.10
CA GLU A 446 -8.70 21.08 -14.98
C GLU A 446 -8.57 21.90 -13.69
N ARG A 447 -7.42 22.57 -13.49
CA ARG A 447 -7.23 23.48 -12.35
C ARG A 447 -8.07 24.74 -12.43
N SER A 448 -8.24 25.32 -13.63
CA SER A 448 -9.10 26.50 -13.81
C SER A 448 -10.59 26.21 -13.63
N GLU A 449 -10.98 24.94 -13.68
CA GLU A 449 -12.37 24.48 -13.47
C GLU A 449 -12.65 24.09 -12.01
N LEU A 450 -11.63 24.01 -11.15
CA LEU A 450 -11.83 23.79 -9.71
C LEU A 450 -12.37 25.08 -9.07
N PRO A 451 -13.50 25.04 -8.34
CA PRO A 451 -13.96 26.19 -7.58
C PRO A 451 -12.95 26.56 -6.48
N ASP A 452 -12.72 27.87 -6.31
CA ASP A 452 -11.80 28.47 -5.32
C ASP A 452 -12.07 28.01 -3.86
#